data_AF-A0A1J3GUT1-F1
#
_entry.id   AF-A0A1J3GUT1-F1
#
_cell.length_a   1.000
_cell.length_b   1.000
_cell.length_c   1.000
_cell.angle_alpha   90.00
_cell.angle_beta   90.00
_cell.angle_gamma   90.00
#
_symmetry.space_group_name_H-M   'P 1'
#
loop_
_entity.id
_entity.type
_entity.pdbx_description
1 polymer ?
#
loop_
_entity_poly.entity_id
_entity_poly.type
_entity_poly.pdbx_seq_one_letter_code
_entity_poly.pdbx_strand_id
1 'polypeptide(L)'
;ARDSHVQKLEATQAELLTKLEELRNVVSDLAARKNDDVSTTKDDDVSDVSKGGIRCQLLDWYATEDVVVGEGEFCTTEPTYKIGRIPLGPNAAAVTVKSA
;
A
#
# COMPACT_ATOMS: atom_id res chain seq x y z
N ALA A 1 -25.57 -28.90 39.33
CA ALA A 1 -25.46 -27.44 39.07
C ALA A 1 -24.02 -27.03 38.73
N ARG A 2 -23.04 -27.33 39.58
CA ARG A 2 -21.61 -27.02 39.33
C ARG A 2 -21.06 -27.65 38.04
N ASP A 3 -21.36 -28.92 37.80
CA ASP A 3 -20.80 -29.65 36.66
C ASP A 3 -21.30 -29.11 35.31
N SER A 4 -22.56 -28.64 35.25
CA SER A 4 -23.11 -27.97 34.06
C SER A 4 -22.41 -26.64 33.77
N HIS A 5 -21.98 -25.91 34.80
CA HIS A 5 -21.23 -24.66 34.63
C HIS A 5 -19.81 -24.92 34.12
N VAL A 6 -19.14 -25.96 34.65
CA VAL A 6 -17.82 -26.39 34.17
C VAL A 6 -17.89 -26.83 32.71
N GLN A 7 -18.88 -27.65 32.36
CA GLN A 7 -19.08 -28.12 30.98
C GLN A 7 -19.35 -26.97 30.01
N LYS A 8 -20.06 -25.92 30.45
CA LYS A 8 -20.27 -24.70 29.66
C LYS A 8 -18.97 -23.92 29.44
N LEU A 9 -18.13 -23.80 30.47
CA LEU A 9 -16.82 -23.15 30.35
C LEU A 9 -15.89 -23.90 29.39
N GLU A 10 -15.82 -25.22 29.50
CA GLU A 10 -15.03 -26.07 28.62
C GLU A 10 -15.49 -25.95 27.16
N ALA A 11 -16.80 -25.95 26.92
CA ALA A 11 -17.37 -25.72 25.60
C ALA A 11 -16.97 -24.35 25.03
N THR A 12 -17.06 -23.28 25.84
CA THR A 12 -16.65 -21.93 25.39
C THR A 12 -15.15 -21.84 25.11
N GLN A 13 -14.31 -22.55 25.88
CA GLN A 13 -12.87 -22.59 25.63
C GLN A 13 -12.56 -23.29 24.30
N ALA A 14 -13.20 -24.42 24.03
CA ALA A 14 -13.04 -25.15 22.77
C ALA A 14 -13.50 -24.32 21.57
N GLU A 15 -14.60 -23.58 21.71
CA GLU A 15 -15.12 -22.68 20.67
C GLU A 15 -14.13 -21.53 20.39
N LEU A 16 -13.58 -20.90 21.43
CA LEU A 16 -12.62 -19.81 21.27
C LEU A 16 -11.30 -20.27 20.63
N LEU A 17 -10.80 -21.46 21.01
CA LEU A 17 -9.62 -22.04 20.39
C LEU A 17 -9.83 -22.30 18.89
N THR A 18 -11.01 -22.83 18.53
CA THR A 18 -11.39 -23.04 17.12
C THR A 18 -11.40 -21.70 16.36
N LYS A 19 -12.03 -20.67 16.92
CA LYS A 19 -12.10 -19.33 16.30
C LYS A 19 -10.74 -18.68 16.11
N LEU A 20 -9.81 -18.87 17.04
CA LEU A 20 -8.44 -18.36 16.91
C LEU A 20 -7.66 -19.05 15.79
N GLU A 21 -7.84 -20.37 15.65
CA GLU A 21 -7.20 -21.14 14.59
C GLU A 21 -7.74 -20.75 13.20
N GLU A 22 -9.05 -20.59 13.07
CA GLU A 22 -9.69 -20.08 11.85
C GLU A 22 -9.15 -18.69 11.47
N LEU A 23 -9.07 -17.77 12.45
CA LEU A 23 -8.54 -16.43 12.22
C LEU A 23 -7.08 -16.46 11.78
N ARG A 24 -6.25 -17.31 12.42
CA ARG A 24 -4.84 -17.49 12.05
C ARG A 24 -4.69 -17.93 10.60
N ASN A 25 -5.53 -18.86 10.15
CA ASN A 25 -5.50 -19.37 8.78
C ASN A 25 -5.91 -18.27 7.79
N VAL A 26 -6.98 -17.52 8.07
CA VAL A 26 -7.40 -16.38 7.22
C VAL A 26 -6.32 -15.31 7.08
N VAL A 27 -5.61 -15.00 8.16
CA VAL A 27 -4.49 -14.04 8.15
C VAL A 27 -3.31 -14.58 7.35
N SER A 28 -3.00 -15.87 7.49
CA SER A 28 -1.93 -16.53 6.73
C SER A 28 -2.24 -16.54 5.23
N ASP A 29 -3.48 -16.89 4.86
CA ASP A 29 -3.95 -16.85 3.48
C ASP A 29 -3.96 -15.42 2.94
N LEU A 30 -4.29 -14.42 3.77
CA LEU A 30 -4.20 -13.00 3.42
C LEU A 30 -2.78 -12.52 3.19
N ALA A 31 -1.84 -12.96 4.01
CA ALA A 31 -0.44 -12.66 3.84
C ALA A 31 0.15 -13.35 2.59
N ALA A 32 -0.31 -14.56 2.26
CA ALA A 32 0.10 -15.28 1.06
C ALA A 32 -0.44 -14.62 -0.22
N ARG A 33 -1.75 -14.31 -0.27
CA ARG A 33 -2.39 -13.68 -1.45
C ARG A 33 -2.00 -12.22 -1.69
N LYS A 34 -1.35 -11.55 -0.74
CA LYS A 34 -0.73 -10.23 -0.97
C LYS A 34 0.33 -10.27 -2.07
N ASN A 35 0.85 -11.45 -2.43
CA ASN A 35 1.86 -11.61 -3.47
C ASN A 35 1.27 -11.94 -4.86
N ASP A 36 -0.03 -12.25 -4.96
CA ASP A 36 -0.64 -12.83 -6.18
C ASP A 36 -1.81 -12.02 -6.77
N ASP A 37 -2.19 -10.87 -6.20
CA ASP A 37 -3.29 -10.06 -6.73
C ASP A 37 -2.84 -9.17 -7.90
N VAL A 38 -2.79 -9.79 -9.07
CA VAL A 38 -2.76 -9.15 -10.39
C VAL A 38 -4.18 -8.93 -10.89
N SER A 39 -4.87 -7.88 -10.41
CA SER A 39 -5.89 -7.19 -11.21
C SER A 39 -6.39 -5.91 -10.53
N THR A 40 -5.79 -4.77 -10.84
CA THR A 40 -6.48 -3.53 -11.25
C THR A 40 -5.41 -2.52 -11.67
N THR A 41 -5.46 -2.12 -12.95
CA THR A 41 -4.65 -1.08 -13.63
C THR A 41 -3.13 -1.32 -13.68
N LYS A 42 -2.58 -1.25 -14.90
CA LYS A 42 -1.14 -1.40 -15.19
C LYS A 42 -0.35 -0.29 -14.49
N ASP A 43 0.21 -0.56 -13.33
CA ASP A 43 1.22 0.29 -12.67
C ASP A 43 2.05 -0.59 -11.70
N ASP A 44 2.76 -1.59 -12.22
CA ASP A 44 3.71 -2.39 -11.44
C ASP A 44 5.08 -2.42 -12.11
N ASP A 45 5.95 -1.49 -11.68
CA ASP A 45 7.35 -1.83 -11.40
C ASP A 45 7.90 -0.96 -10.27
N VAL A 46 7.72 -1.40 -9.03
CA VAL A 46 8.70 -1.12 -7.96
C VAL A 46 8.99 -2.43 -7.23
N SER A 47 9.77 -3.25 -7.92
CA SER A 47 10.75 -4.07 -7.24
C SER A 47 11.80 -3.15 -6.58
N ASP A 48 12.20 -3.52 -5.36
CA ASP A 48 13.24 -2.91 -4.53
C ASP A 48 12.84 -1.62 -3.76
N VAL A 49 12.26 -1.82 -2.56
CA VAL A 49 12.17 -0.83 -1.47
C VAL A 49 13.58 -0.59 -0.88
N SER A 50 14.50 -0.14 -1.72
CA SER A 50 15.79 0.39 -1.31
C SER A 50 15.64 1.89 -1.06
N LYS A 51 15.08 2.24 0.11
CA LYS A 51 15.18 3.57 0.76
C LYS A 51 14.76 4.81 -0.06
N GLY A 52 13.92 4.67 -1.09
CA GLY A 52 13.33 5.78 -1.84
C GLY A 52 11.80 5.74 -1.78
N GLY A 53 11.16 6.91 -1.77
CA GLY A 53 9.72 7.11 -1.90
C GLY A 53 9.13 6.58 -3.21
N ILE A 54 7.86 6.86 -3.44
CA ILE A 54 7.10 6.33 -4.58
C ILE A 54 7.72 6.84 -5.88
N ARG A 55 8.25 5.94 -6.72
CA ARG A 55 8.79 6.31 -8.04
C ARG A 55 7.66 6.69 -8.98
N CYS A 56 7.90 7.69 -9.84
CA CYS A 56 6.97 8.12 -10.87
C CYS A 56 7.70 8.38 -12.19
N GLN A 57 6.98 8.23 -13.30
CA GLN A 57 7.48 8.54 -14.64
C GLN A 57 7.14 9.98 -15.00
N LEU A 58 8.08 10.68 -15.63
CA LEU A 58 7.87 12.00 -16.20
C LEU A 58 7.65 11.85 -17.71
N LEU A 59 6.55 12.39 -18.22
CA LEU A 59 6.16 12.28 -19.62
C LEU A 59 6.43 13.58 -20.39
N ASP A 60 6.70 13.47 -21.68
CA ASP A 60 6.75 14.60 -22.59
C ASP A 60 5.34 15.15 -22.84
N TRP A 61 5.07 16.36 -22.36
CA TRP A 61 3.79 17.03 -22.57
C TRP A 61 3.47 17.33 -24.04
N TYR A 62 4.50 17.47 -24.89
CA TYR A 62 4.31 17.80 -26.31
C TYR A 62 4.14 16.56 -27.20
N ALA A 63 4.48 15.38 -26.68
CA ALA A 63 4.27 14.14 -27.41
C ALA A 63 2.77 13.81 -27.50
N THR A 64 2.37 13.21 -28.63
CA THR A 64 0.99 12.72 -28.81
C THR A 64 0.77 11.36 -28.17
N GLU A 65 1.86 10.67 -27.85
CA GLU A 65 1.90 9.38 -27.16
C GLU A 65 2.58 9.54 -25.80
N ASP A 66 2.38 8.59 -24.89
CA ASP A 66 2.99 8.58 -23.56
C ASP A 66 4.50 8.27 -23.65
N VAL A 67 5.31 9.30 -23.92
CA VAL A 67 6.77 9.20 -24.01
C VAL A 67 7.41 9.54 -22.67
N VAL A 68 8.06 8.56 -22.04
CA VAL A 68 8.80 8.75 -20.78
C VAL A 68 10.12 9.47 -21.06
N VAL A 69 10.29 10.64 -20.43
CA VAL A 69 11.51 11.48 -20.52
C VAL A 69 12.38 11.43 -19.27
N GLY A 70 11.90 10.81 -18.20
CA GLY A 70 12.67 10.62 -16.99
C GLY A 70 11.89 9.91 -15.88
N GLU A 71 12.60 9.65 -14.79
CA GLU A 71 12.02 9.10 -13.55
C GLU A 71 12.22 10.10 -12.40
N GLY A 72 11.23 10.15 -11.53
CA GLY A 72 11.24 10.95 -10.32
C GLY A 72 10.73 10.18 -9.11
N GLU A 73 10.81 10.82 -7.97
CA GLU A 73 10.28 10.32 -6.69
C GLU A 73 9.20 11.30 -6.20
N PHE A 74 7.97 10.79 -6.08
CA PHE A 74 6.83 11.57 -5.64
C PHE A 74 6.98 12.04 -4.20
N CYS A 75 6.74 13.33 -3.96
CA CYS A 75 6.82 13.92 -2.64
C CYS A 75 5.42 14.21 -2.06
N THR A 76 4.60 15.01 -2.74
CA THR A 76 3.26 15.42 -2.25
C THR A 76 2.43 16.14 -3.31
N THR A 77 1.11 16.17 -3.15
CA THR A 77 0.14 17.01 -3.89
C THR A 77 -0.56 18.04 -3.00
N GLU A 78 -0.08 18.27 -1.78
CA GLU A 78 -0.68 19.20 -0.83
C GLU A 78 -0.58 20.65 -1.37
N PRO A 79 -1.69 21.35 -1.65
CA PRO A 79 -1.66 22.68 -2.28
C PRO A 79 -0.89 23.73 -1.48
N THR A 80 -0.80 23.53 -0.15
CA THR A 80 -0.10 24.41 0.78
C THR A 80 1.39 24.10 0.93
N TYR A 81 1.87 22.96 0.40
CA TYR A 81 3.29 22.61 0.38
C TYR A 81 4.08 23.65 -0.41
N LYS A 82 5.28 24.00 0.08
CA LYS A 82 6.10 25.07 -0.48
C LYS A 82 7.38 24.54 -1.09
N ILE A 83 7.64 24.89 -2.34
CA ILE A 83 8.97 24.78 -2.95
C ILE A 83 9.64 26.15 -2.80
N GLY A 84 10.67 26.21 -1.97
CA GLY A 84 11.24 27.48 -1.51
C GLY A 84 10.22 28.28 -0.70
N ARG A 85 9.71 29.39 -1.26
CA ARG A 85 8.71 30.26 -0.62
C ARG A 85 7.35 30.27 -1.32
N ILE A 86 7.18 29.49 -2.39
CA ILE A 86 6.00 29.50 -3.25
C ILE A 86 5.18 28.23 -2.98
N PRO A 87 3.86 28.34 -2.68
CA PRO A 87 2.99 27.18 -2.54
C PRO A 87 2.71 26.52 -3.90
N LEU A 88 2.48 25.20 -3.91
CA LEU A 88 2.19 24.43 -5.13
C LEU A 88 0.93 24.90 -5.86
N GLY A 89 -0.15 25.13 -5.11
CA GLY A 89 -1.47 25.41 -5.69
C GLY A 89 -2.24 24.15 -6.14
N PRO A 90 -3.45 24.32 -6.70
CA PRO A 90 -4.29 23.20 -7.13
C PRO A 90 -3.70 22.47 -8.34
N ASN A 91 -3.91 21.15 -8.41
CA ASN A 91 -3.47 20.28 -9.51
C ASN A 91 -1.96 20.26 -9.76
N ALA A 92 -1.16 20.51 -8.72
CA ALA A 92 0.29 20.44 -8.78
C ALA A 92 0.83 19.36 -7.84
N ALA A 93 1.94 18.73 -8.23
CA ALA A 93 2.67 17.76 -7.44
C ALA A 93 4.13 18.17 -7.31
N ALA A 94 4.72 17.94 -6.13
CA ALA A 94 6.16 18.03 -5.92
C ALA A 94 6.78 16.65 -6.19
N VAL A 95 7.82 16.63 -7.02
CA VAL A 95 8.58 15.43 -7.39
C VAL A 95 10.07 15.76 -7.28
N THR A 96 10.86 14.82 -6.76
CA THR A 96 12.32 14.92 -6.73
C THR A 96 12.91 14.16 -7.90
N VAL A 97 13.81 14.79 -8.65
CA VAL A 97 14.50 14.17 -9.78
C VAL A 97 15.98 14.07 -9.44
N LYS A 98 16.57 12.90 -9.65
CA LYS A 98 18.02 12.71 -9.50
C LYS A 98 18.68 13.00 -10.84
N SER A 99 19.62 13.93 -10.89
CA SER A 99 20.48 14.12 -12.05
C SER A 99 21.56 13.03 -12.07
N ALA A 100 21.81 12.46 -13.25
CA ALA A 100 22.94 11.55 -13.50
C ALA A 100 24.28 12.29 -13.47
#